data_AF-A0A949BI68-F1
#
_entry.id   AF-A0A949BI68-F1
#
_cell.length_a   1.000
_cell.length_b   1.000
_cell.length_c   1.000
_cell.angle_alpha   90.00
_cell.angle_beta   90.00
_cell.angle_gamma   90.00
#
_symmetry.space_group_name_H-M   'P 1'
#
loop_
_entity.id
_entity.type
_entity.pdbx_description
1 polymer ?
#
loop_
_entity_poly.entity_id
_entity_poly.type
_entity_poly.pdbx_seq_one_letter_code
_entity_poly.pdbx_strand_id
1 'polypeptide(L)'
;MKVEQSVIEVVISVQNSRIEGNMHLPSGGRLTDYLALPERKFIPLTEAKIFSIPGNELLYVVPFLSLNKAFIIYIFPKDKEEKDNKQL
;
A
#
# COMPACT_ATOMS: atom_id res chain seq x y z
N MET A 1 -21.32 12.88 -6.02
CA MET A 1 -20.70 13.50 -4.83
C MET A 1 -19.23 13.13 -4.82
N LYS A 2 -18.31 14.12 -4.73
CA LYS A 2 -16.88 13.87 -4.55
C LYS A 2 -16.68 13.55 -3.07
N VAL A 3 -16.52 12.28 -2.74
CA VAL A 3 -16.21 11.86 -1.38
C VAL A 3 -14.77 12.29 -1.10
N GLU A 4 -14.54 13.01 -0.01
CA GLU A 4 -13.17 13.30 0.41
C GLU A 4 -12.43 11.99 0.69
N GLN A 5 -11.22 11.86 0.14
CA GLN A 5 -10.40 10.66 0.29
C GLN A 5 -9.13 11.01 1.06
N SER A 6 -8.74 10.13 1.98
CA SER A 6 -7.41 10.15 2.58
C SER A 6 -6.50 9.21 1.79
N VAL A 7 -5.27 9.66 1.55
CA VAL A 7 -4.24 8.85 0.91
C VAL A 7 -3.29 8.36 1.99
N ILE A 8 -3.08 7.04 2.04
CA ILE A 8 -2.08 6.42 2.90
C ILE A 8 -1.05 5.70 2.03
N GLU A 9 0.24 5.84 2.36
CA GLU A 9 1.28 5.00 1.77
C GLU A 9 1.28 3.68 2.53
N VAL A 10 1.31 2.56 1.81
CA VAL A 10 1.26 1.22 2.38
C VAL A 10 2.42 0.38 1.88
N VAL A 11 2.87 -0.52 2.75
CA VAL A 11 3.76 -1.62 2.39
C VAL A 11 2.94 -2.90 2.42
N ILE A 12 3.00 -3.68 1.34
CA ILE A 12 2.29 -4.94 1.18
C ILE A 12 3.29 -6.03 0.84
N SER A 13 3.22 -7.16 1.53
CA SER A 13 3.95 -8.36 1.13
C SER A 13 3.01 -9.36 0.47
N VAL A 14 3.50 -9.88 -0.66
CA VAL A 14 3.01 -11.07 -1.33
C VAL A 14 4.16 -12.07 -1.40
N GLN A 15 3.88 -13.30 -1.83
CA GLN A 15 4.81 -14.45 -1.77
C GLN A 15 6.28 -14.13 -2.05
N ASN A 16 6.60 -13.47 -3.17
CA ASN A 16 7.98 -13.18 -3.56
C ASN A 16 8.27 -11.69 -3.77
N SER A 17 7.36 -10.81 -3.35
CA SER A 17 7.48 -9.38 -3.63
C SER A 17 6.99 -8.52 -2.47
N ARG A 18 7.67 -7.40 -2.29
CA ARG A 18 7.21 -6.28 -1.48
C ARG A 18 6.69 -5.20 -2.41
N ILE A 19 5.50 -4.71 -2.14
CA ILE A 19 4.86 -3.66 -2.93
C ILE A 19 4.74 -2.44 -2.01
N GLU A 20 5.23 -1.30 -2.48
CA GLU A 20 4.99 -0.01 -1.85
C GLU A 20 4.09 0.81 -2.76
N GLY A 21 3.08 1.48 -2.22
CA GLY A 21 2.18 2.29 -3.04
C GLY A 21 1.15 3.06 -2.22
N ASN A 22 0.34 3.86 -2.90
CA ASN A 22 -0.66 4.71 -2.27
C ASN A 22 -2.05 4.06 -2.34
N MET A 23 -2.71 3.93 -1.19
CA MET A 23 -4.08 3.48 -1.08
C MET A 23 -5.00 4.66 -0.78
N HIS A 24 -6.12 4.74 -1.51
CA HIS A 24 -7.13 5.79 -1.33
C HIS A 24 -8.28 5.25 -0.48
N LEU A 25 -8.41 5.79 0.73
CA LEU A 25 -9.47 5.46 1.67
C LEU A 25 -10.53 6.56 1.69
N PRO A 26 -11.81 6.25 2.00
CA PRO A 26 -12.76 7.28 2.38
C PRO A 26 -12.21 8.10 3.55
N SER A 27 -12.52 9.40 3.62
CA SER A 27 -12.11 10.25 4.74
C SER A 27 -12.50 9.63 6.09
N GLY A 28 -11.54 9.53 7.02
CA GLY A 28 -11.71 8.85 8.31
C GLY A 28 -11.81 7.31 8.24
N GLY A 29 -11.75 6.72 7.04
CA GLY A 29 -11.79 5.28 6.83
C GLY A 29 -10.54 4.59 7.34
N ARG A 30 -10.70 3.40 7.94
CA ARG A 30 -9.60 2.58 8.43
C ARG A 30 -9.18 1.56 7.38
N LEU A 31 -7.89 1.27 7.35
CA LEU A 31 -7.33 0.20 6.51
C LEU A 31 -8.01 -1.14 6.79
N THR A 32 -8.23 -1.47 8.06
CA THR A 32 -8.90 -2.71 8.48
C THR A 32 -10.31 -2.83 7.92
N ASP A 33 -11.07 -1.75 7.94
CA ASP A 33 -12.46 -1.74 7.47
C ASP A 33 -12.50 -1.94 5.95
N TYR A 34 -11.56 -1.32 5.23
CA TYR A 34 -11.39 -1.52 3.80
C TYR A 34 -11.08 -2.98 3.44
N LEU A 35 -10.19 -3.62 4.21
CA LEU A 35 -9.78 -5.01 4.00
C LEU A 35 -10.88 -6.01 4.36
N ALA A 36 -11.72 -5.70 5.34
CA ALA A 36 -12.79 -6.56 5.81
C ALA A 36 -13.93 -6.75 4.79
N LEU A 37 -14.08 -5.84 3.82
CA LEU A 37 -15.14 -5.91 2.80
C LEU A 37 -14.97 -7.12 1.87
N PRO A 38 -15.88 -8.12 1.92
CA PRO A 38 -15.73 -9.39 1.19
C PRO A 38 -15.88 -9.23 -0.34
N GLU A 39 -16.68 -8.27 -0.80
CA GLU A 39 -16.87 -7.97 -2.22
C GLU A 39 -15.61 -7.36 -2.87
N ARG A 40 -14.70 -6.79 -2.07
CA ARG A 40 -13.44 -6.20 -2.54
C ARG A 40 -12.36 -7.26 -2.63
N LYS A 41 -12.31 -7.93 -3.79
CA LYS A 41 -11.27 -8.92 -4.14
C LYS A 41 -9.94 -8.28 -4.52
N PHE A 42 -9.96 -7.04 -5.02
CA PHE A 42 -8.77 -6.33 -5.45
C PHE A 42 -8.60 -5.02 -4.66
N ILE A 43 -7.35 -4.71 -4.32
CA ILE A 43 -6.92 -3.47 -3.68
C ILE A 43 -6.25 -2.60 -4.75
N PRO A 44 -6.82 -1.43 -5.08
CA PRO A 44 -6.21 -0.48 -5.97
C PRO A 44 -5.09 0.27 -5.25
N LEU A 45 -3.92 0.32 -5.87
CA LEU A 45 -2.80 1.15 -5.47
C LEU A 45 -2.43 2.08 -6.63
N THR A 46 -2.05 3.30 -6.29
CA THR A 46 -1.45 4.25 -7.24
C THR A 46 0.03 4.43 -6.92
N GLU A 47 0.84 4.80 -7.92
CA GLU A 47 2.30 5.00 -7.76
C GLU A 47 3.01 3.78 -7.14
N ALA A 48 2.62 2.58 -7.58
CA ALA A 48 3.10 1.34 -6.99
C ALA A 48 4.50 0.98 -7.47
N LYS A 49 5.37 0.63 -6.51
CA LYS A 49 6.71 0.10 -6.72
C LYS A 49 6.75 -1.34 -6.24
N ILE A 50 7.18 -2.25 -7.10
CA ILE A 50 7.25 -3.68 -6.81
C ILE A 50 8.71 -4.06 -6.69
N PHE A 51 9.08 -4.55 -5.50
CA PHE A 51 10.42 -5.01 -5.18
C PHE A 51 10.44 -6.52 -5.06
N SER A 52 11.52 -7.17 -5.49
CA SER A 52 11.80 -8.55 -5.10
C SER A 52 12.05 -8.61 -3.59
N ILE A 53 11.55 -9.66 -2.92
CA ILE A 53 11.96 -9.91 -1.53
C ILE A 53 13.44 -10.35 -1.49
N PRO A 54 13.90 -11.30 -2.33
CA PRO A 54 15.32 -11.60 -2.41
C PRO A 54 16.08 -10.42 -3.04
N GLY A 55 17.04 -9.85 -2.32
CA GLY A 55 17.93 -8.82 -2.87
C GLY A 55 17.35 -7.40 -2.93
N ASN A 56 16.08 -7.18 -2.57
CA ASN A 56 15.44 -5.85 -2.50
C ASN A 56 15.54 -5.06 -3.83
N GLU A 57 15.48 -5.76 -4.96
CA GLU A 57 15.59 -5.18 -6.30
C GLU A 57 14.26 -4.55 -6.71
N LEU A 58 14.28 -3.34 -7.25
CA LEU A 58 13.10 -2.72 -7.84
C LEU A 58 12.79 -3.37 -9.19
N LEU A 59 11.73 -4.17 -9.26
CA LEU A 59 11.34 -4.90 -10.46
C LEU A 59 10.46 -4.05 -11.39
N TYR A 60 9.51 -3.31 -10.80
CA TYR A 60 8.52 -2.53 -11.57
C TYR A 60 8.14 -1.24 -10.85
N VAL A 61 7.79 -0.22 -11.65
CA VAL A 61 7.09 0.99 -11.23
C VAL A 61 5.87 1.15 -12.13
N VAL A 62 4.68 1.21 -11.55
CA VAL A 62 3.42 1.31 -12.29
C VAL A 62 2.53 2.41 -11.69
N PRO A 63 1.88 3.24 -12.53
CA PRO A 63 1.01 4.31 -12.02
C PRO A 63 -0.25 3.76 -11.33
N PHE A 64 -0.68 2.55 -11.70
CA PHE A 64 -1.82 1.86 -11.11
C PHE A 64 -1.55 0.36 -11.00
N LEU A 65 -1.86 -0.22 -9.85
CA LEU A 65 -1.83 -1.65 -9.59
C LEU A 65 -3.15 -2.10 -8.96
N SER A 66 -3.79 -3.11 -9.55
CA SER A 66 -4.94 -3.80 -8.97
C SER A 66 -4.45 -5.09 -8.33
N LEU A 67 -4.25 -5.10 -7.01
CA LEU A 67 -3.67 -6.23 -6.27
C LEU A 67 -4.74 -7.15 -5.71
N ASN A 68 -4.70 -8.44 -6.03
CA ASN A 68 -5.65 -9.40 -5.46
C ASN A 68 -5.38 -9.62 -3.96
N LYS A 69 -6.37 -9.32 -3.11
CA LYS A 69 -6.33 -9.42 -1.65
C LYS A 69 -6.02 -10.82 -1.14
N ALA A 70 -6.41 -11.86 -1.89
CA ALA A 70 -6.18 -13.25 -1.51
C ALA A 70 -4.69 -13.66 -1.49
N PHE A 71 -3.81 -12.86 -2.10
CA PHE A 71 -2.37 -13.12 -2.15
C PHE A 71 -1.56 -12.28 -1.16
N ILE A 72 -2.24 -11.44 -0.35
CA ILE A 72 -1.59 -10.58 0.63
C ILE A 72 -1.25 -11.41 1.88
N ILE A 73 0.03 -11.42 2.24
CA ILE A 73 0.52 -12.04 3.47
C ILE A 73 0.37 -11.05 4.63
N TYR A 74 0.82 -9.81 4.42
CA TYR A 74 0.62 -8.70 5.35
C TYR A 74 0.54 -7.36 4.62
N ILE A 75 -0.09 -6.39 5.27
CA ILE A 75 -0.20 -5.00 4.81
C ILE A 75 -0.13 -4.08 6.03
N PHE A 76 0.61 -2.99 5.94
CA PHE A 76 0.66 -1.96 6.97
C PHE A 76 0.87 -0.57 6.36
N PRO A 77 0.40 0.50 7.01
CA PRO A 77 0.76 1.86 6.62
C PRO A 77 2.26 2.05 6.77
N LYS A 78 2.91 2.63 5.76
CA LYS A 78 4.28 3.09 5.91
C LYS A 78 4.23 4.31 6.83
N ASP A 79 4.85 4.21 8.00
CA ASP A 79 4.96 5.36 8.88
C ASP A 79 5.61 6.51 8.10
N LYS A 80 5.00 7.70 8.18
CA LYS A 80 5.75 8.91 7.85
C LYS A 80 6.76 9.05 8.98
N GLU A 81 8.00 8.60 8.77
CA GLU A 81 9.09 9.08 9.60
C GLU A 81 9.01 10.62 9.58
N GLU A 82 8.76 11.21 10.75
CA GLU A 82 9.10 12.61 10.96
C GLU A 82 10.59 12.74 10.61
N LYS A 83 10.88 13.54 9.59
CA LYS A 83 12.23 14.03 9.37
C LYS A 83 12.60 14.88 10.58
N ASP A 84 13.27 14.31 11.58
CA ASP A 84 13.93 15.12 12.60
C ASP A 84 15.32 14.61 12.97
N ASN A 85 16.29 15.41 12.50
CA ASN A 85 17.59 15.75 13.06
C ASN A 85 18.55 14.65 13.53
N LYS A 86 19.45 14.25 12.61
CA LYS A 86 20.86 14.01 12.97
C LYS A 86 21.61 15.34 12.94
N GLN A 87 21.61 16.05 14.07
CA GLN A 87 22.78 16.82 14.51
C GLN A 87 23.50 15.97 15.56
N LEU A 88 24.63 15.39 15.19
CA LEU A 88 25.77 15.10 16.06
C LEU A 88 27.03 15.21 15.23
#